data_AF-A0AA51RW77-F1
#
_entry.id   AF-A0AA51RW77-F1
#
_cell.length_a   1.000
_cell.length_b   1.000
_cell.length_c   1.000
_cell.angle_alpha   90.00
_cell.angle_beta   90.00
_cell.angle_gamma   90.00
#
_symmetry.space_group_name_H-M   'P 1'
#
loop_
_entity.id
_entity.type
_entity.pdbx_description
1 polymer ?
#
loop_
_entity_poly.entity_id
_entity_poly.type
_entity_poly.pdbx_seq_one_letter_code
_entity_poly.pdbx_strand_id
1 'polypeptide(L)'
;MVKVYVLLLFSLYCSFGIAIELSRNVNSIKEGSCVLDVSVDIPVIVCNRTQEQLERLRATDDSKLQDPKGKLALNSVYKAAEFGGSKIGSLIIKENLNIENRFSDKFIAFLSTDNLGCVVRYDEKTKLLFGPCDTNWYDLAGRSLVGYGYDTGWNLSILPIEVKNGNLQIRPIDDEYDFYPEFIENTLSEKQRLKMALSWGRKSLLAKLITKTNVNETIDQFNNTPLIIALLGNGDNKLEVVSFLIDLGADVHSKNNLGSTPIEMAEHLGDKRLIKLINKKQ
;
A
#
# COMPACT_ATOMS: atom_id res chain seq x y z
N MET A 1 -11.48 22.01 24.17
CA MET A 1 -10.50 22.35 23.12
C MET A 1 -10.41 21.19 22.15
N VAL A 2 -10.97 21.35 20.96
CA VAL A 2 -10.93 20.35 19.89
C VAL A 2 -9.56 20.49 19.21
N LYS A 3 -8.67 19.51 19.39
CA LYS A 3 -7.45 19.43 18.58
C LYS A 3 -7.79 18.71 17.28
N VAL A 4 -7.99 19.51 16.23
CA VAL A 4 -8.03 19.03 14.85
C VAL A 4 -6.58 18.91 14.40
N TYR A 5 -6.12 17.67 14.18
CA TYR A 5 -4.86 17.45 13.47
C TYR A 5 -5.18 17.43 11.97
N VAL A 6 -4.80 18.49 11.28
CA VAL A 6 -4.76 18.54 9.81
C VAL A 6 -3.50 17.79 9.39
N LEU A 7 -3.64 16.65 8.72
CA LEU A 7 -2.50 15.96 8.13
C LEU A 7 -2.10 16.74 6.87
N LEU A 8 -0.94 17.38 6.93
CA LEU A 8 -0.30 18.03 5.80
C LEU A 8 0.20 16.97 4.81
N LEU A 9 -0.06 17.23 3.52
CA LEU A 9 0.60 16.60 2.38
C LEU A 9 2.12 16.58 2.61
N PHE A 10 2.70 15.39 2.79
CA PHE A 10 4.15 15.22 2.70
C PHE A 10 4.46 14.12 1.69
N SER A 11 5.18 14.53 0.66
CA SER A 11 5.86 13.68 -0.30
C SER A 11 6.65 12.59 0.42
N LEU A 12 6.29 11.34 0.16
CA LEU A 12 7.02 10.14 0.60
C LEU A 12 8.39 10.09 -0.08
N TYR A 13 9.38 10.75 0.51
CA TYR A 13 10.79 10.47 0.30
C TYR A 13 11.28 9.80 1.58
N CYS A 14 11.52 8.49 1.57
CA CYS A 14 12.47 7.92 2.51
C CYS A 14 13.00 6.58 2.01
N SER A 15 14.31 6.54 1.83
CA SER A 15 15.10 5.33 1.58
C SER A 15 15.14 4.52 2.88
N PHE A 16 14.23 3.55 3.05
CA PHE A 16 14.00 2.84 4.32
C PHE A 16 14.94 1.63 4.51
N GLY A 17 16.22 1.89 4.79
CA GLY A 17 17.09 0.94 5.45
C GLY A 17 17.26 1.32 6.92
N ILE A 18 16.35 0.90 7.80
CA ILE A 18 16.50 0.73 9.26
C ILE A 18 15.22 0.02 9.75
N ALA A 19 15.37 -1.02 10.56
CA ALA A 19 14.27 -1.66 11.25
C ALA A 19 13.45 -0.61 12.03
N ILE A 20 12.16 -0.48 11.70
CA ILE A 20 11.27 0.41 12.44
C ILE A 20 10.90 -0.31 13.74
N GLU A 21 11.63 -0.02 14.83
CA GLU A 21 11.20 -0.39 16.17
C GLU A 21 9.95 0.42 16.53
N LEU A 22 8.77 -0.22 16.51
CA LEU A 22 7.62 0.35 17.20
C LEU A 22 8.00 0.47 18.67
N SER A 23 8.06 1.68 19.22
CA SER A 23 8.55 1.90 20.59
C SER A 23 7.49 1.55 21.63
N ARG A 24 6.70 0.49 21.43
CA ARG A 24 5.63 0.09 22.33
C ARG A 24 5.93 -1.22 23.04
N ASN A 25 6.09 -1.09 24.35
CA ASN A 25 6.07 -2.21 25.27
C ASN A 25 4.66 -2.81 25.31
N VAL A 26 4.52 -4.10 25.02
CA VAL A 26 3.21 -4.78 25.00
C VAL A 26 2.49 -4.70 26.35
N ASN A 27 3.25 -4.61 27.45
CA ASN A 27 2.69 -4.57 28.80
C ASN A 27 1.99 -3.22 29.10
N SER A 28 2.25 -2.18 28.30
CA SER A 28 1.58 -0.90 28.47
C SER A 28 0.20 -0.84 27.79
N ILE A 29 -0.15 -1.85 26.98
CA ILE A 29 -1.40 -1.87 26.22
C ILE A 29 -2.42 -2.69 27.01
N LYS A 30 -3.49 -2.03 27.47
CA LYS A 30 -4.56 -2.70 28.22
C LYS A 30 -5.22 -3.78 27.36
N GLU A 31 -5.47 -4.95 27.94
CA GLU A 31 -6.15 -6.04 27.26
C GLU A 31 -7.58 -5.65 26.85
N GLY A 32 -7.98 -6.03 25.65
CA GLY A 32 -9.26 -5.67 25.04
C GLY A 32 -9.35 -4.21 24.57
N SER A 33 -8.21 -3.54 24.37
CA SER A 33 -8.16 -2.14 23.90
C SER A 33 -7.19 -1.96 22.73
N CYS A 34 -7.34 -0.83 22.04
CA CYS A 34 -6.42 -0.40 21.01
C CYS A 34 -5.86 0.97 21.33
N VAL A 35 -4.66 1.25 20.81
CA VAL A 35 -3.91 2.46 21.06
C VAL A 35 -3.30 2.95 19.75
N LEU A 36 -3.36 4.27 19.52
CA LEU A 36 -2.63 4.88 18.43
C LEU A 36 -1.15 5.02 18.82
N ASP A 37 -0.27 4.60 17.93
CA ASP A 37 1.17 4.76 18.03
C ASP A 37 1.64 5.70 16.92
N VAL A 38 2.32 6.77 17.32
CA VAL A 38 2.85 7.82 16.45
C VAL A 38 4.38 7.90 16.56
N SER A 39 5.03 6.91 17.17
CA SER A 39 6.48 6.87 17.37
C SER A 39 7.27 6.62 16.08
N VAL A 40 6.56 6.29 14.99
CA VAL A 40 7.10 5.95 13.69
C VAL A 40 6.52 6.89 12.63
N ASP A 41 7.22 7.05 11.50
CA ASP A 41 6.86 7.99 10.44
C ASP A 41 5.43 7.82 9.91
N ILE A 42 4.89 6.59 10.01
CA ILE A 42 3.53 6.25 9.61
C ILE A 42 2.78 5.77 10.86
N PRO A 43 1.78 6.53 11.37
CA PRO A 43 1.09 6.14 12.58
C PRO A 43 0.34 4.81 12.41
N VAL A 44 0.27 4.05 13.50
CA VAL A 44 -0.32 2.70 13.52
C VAL A 44 -1.27 2.53 14.69
N ILE A 45 -2.35 1.78 14.49
CA ILE A 45 -3.25 1.38 15.58
C ILE A 45 -2.82 0.00 16.05
N VAL A 46 -2.47 -0.13 17.32
CA VAL A 46 -2.07 -1.39 17.93
C VAL A 46 -3.18 -1.86 18.87
N CYS A 47 -3.64 -3.09 18.70
CA CYS A 47 -4.66 -3.69 19.55
C CYS A 47 -4.09 -4.86 20.37
N ASN A 48 -4.45 -4.94 21.64
CA ASN A 48 -4.21 -6.09 22.51
C ASN A 48 -5.54 -6.82 22.73
N ARG A 49 -5.70 -7.99 22.10
CA ARG A 49 -6.98 -8.71 22.05
C ARG A 49 -7.15 -9.65 23.24
N THR A 50 -8.38 -9.77 23.74
CA THR A 50 -8.73 -10.79 24.74
C THR A 50 -8.90 -12.16 24.08
N GLN A 51 -8.79 -13.23 24.86
CA GLN A 51 -9.07 -14.59 24.39
C GLN A 51 -10.49 -14.73 23.82
N GLU A 52 -11.48 -14.14 24.49
CA GLU A 52 -12.88 -14.13 24.04
C GLU A 52 -13.05 -13.43 22.68
N GLN A 53 -12.34 -12.31 22.46
CA GLN A 53 -12.34 -11.61 21.17
C GLN A 53 -11.76 -12.51 20.06
N LEU A 54 -10.65 -13.20 20.32
CA LEU A 54 -10.05 -14.12 19.34
C LEU A 54 -11.00 -15.26 18.98
N GLU A 55 -11.67 -15.86 19.95
CA GLU A 55 -12.65 -16.93 19.73
C GLU A 55 -13.85 -16.45 18.91
N ARG A 56 -14.38 -15.26 19.21
CA ARG A 56 -15.48 -14.64 18.44
C ARG A 56 -15.08 -14.37 16.99
N LEU A 57 -13.88 -13.85 16.77
CA LEU A 57 -13.38 -13.57 15.43
C LEU A 57 -13.28 -14.87 14.60
N ARG A 58 -12.82 -15.98 15.22
CA ARG A 58 -12.75 -17.32 14.58
C ARG A 58 -14.12 -17.93 14.29
N ALA A 59 -15.11 -17.66 15.14
CA ALA A 59 -16.47 -18.18 15.00
C ALA A 59 -17.35 -17.35 14.04
N THR A 60 -16.85 -16.23 13.53
CA THR A 60 -17.63 -15.36 12.63
C THR A 60 -17.88 -16.08 11.31
N ASP A 61 -19.15 -16.15 10.89
CA ASP A 61 -19.55 -16.68 9.58
C ASP A 61 -19.05 -15.77 8.46
N ASP A 62 -17.99 -16.21 7.77
CA ASP A 62 -17.35 -15.46 6.71
C ASP A 62 -18.31 -15.13 5.56
N SER A 63 -19.39 -15.89 5.35
CA SER A 63 -20.36 -15.65 4.25
C SER A 63 -21.18 -14.37 4.39
N LYS A 64 -21.25 -13.80 5.61
CA LYS A 64 -21.94 -12.54 5.90
C LYS A 64 -21.02 -11.33 5.83
N LEU A 65 -19.74 -11.57 5.59
CA LEU A 65 -18.73 -10.53 5.48
C LEU A 65 -18.58 -10.12 4.03
N GLN A 66 -18.25 -8.85 3.82
CA GLN A 66 -18.02 -8.35 2.46
C GLN A 66 -16.82 -9.03 1.79
N ASP A 67 -15.94 -9.67 2.55
CA ASP A 67 -14.82 -10.42 1.99
C ASP A 67 -14.56 -11.77 2.69
N PRO A 68 -15.29 -12.84 2.31
CA PRO A 68 -15.13 -14.17 2.88
C PRO A 68 -13.82 -14.86 2.48
N LYS A 69 -13.14 -14.40 1.41
CA LYS A 69 -12.02 -15.14 0.76
C LYS A 69 -10.97 -14.26 0.05
N GLY A 70 -10.81 -12.99 0.42
CA GLY A 70 -9.74 -12.11 -0.06
C GLY A 70 -9.95 -11.44 -1.42
N LYS A 71 -11.14 -11.54 -2.05
CA LYS A 71 -11.37 -10.92 -3.39
C LYS A 71 -11.34 -9.40 -3.34
N LEU A 72 -11.72 -8.79 -2.21
CA LEU A 72 -11.66 -7.33 -1.99
C LEU A 72 -10.41 -6.90 -1.21
N ALA A 73 -9.86 -7.77 -0.34
CA ALA A 73 -8.59 -7.54 0.33
C ALA A 73 -7.46 -7.40 -0.69
N LEU A 74 -7.38 -8.30 -1.69
CA LEU A 74 -6.38 -8.18 -2.76
C LEU A 74 -6.53 -6.84 -3.51
N ASN A 75 -7.75 -6.40 -3.85
CA ASN A 75 -7.98 -5.08 -4.46
C ASN A 75 -7.65 -3.90 -3.52
N SER A 76 -7.89 -4.03 -2.22
CA SER A 76 -7.48 -3.04 -1.20
C SER A 76 -5.97 -2.92 -1.15
N VAL A 77 -5.30 -4.08 -1.16
CA VAL A 77 -3.84 -4.22 -1.14
C VAL A 77 -3.24 -3.71 -2.45
N TYR A 78 -3.86 -4.01 -3.60
CA TYR A 78 -3.47 -3.47 -4.90
C TYR A 78 -3.58 -1.95 -4.94
N LYS A 79 -4.69 -1.38 -4.45
CA LYS A 79 -4.86 0.08 -4.36
C LYS A 79 -3.89 0.68 -3.35
N ALA A 80 -3.76 0.11 -2.15
CA ALA A 80 -2.81 0.56 -1.15
C ALA A 80 -1.37 0.52 -1.66
N ALA A 81 -1.02 -0.46 -2.49
CA ALA A 81 0.28 -0.53 -3.13
C ALA A 81 0.40 0.40 -4.34
N GLU A 82 -0.66 0.59 -5.14
CA GLU A 82 -0.74 1.57 -6.24
C GLU A 82 -0.56 3.00 -5.73
N PHE A 83 -1.17 3.34 -4.59
CA PHE A 83 -1.07 4.66 -3.95
C PHE A 83 0.15 4.81 -3.04
N GLY A 84 0.54 3.74 -2.33
CA GLY A 84 1.55 3.77 -1.27
C GLY A 84 2.99 3.65 -1.75
N GLY A 85 3.23 3.17 -2.98
CA GLY A 85 4.49 3.29 -3.72
C GLY A 85 5.79 2.89 -3.00
N SER A 86 5.72 2.13 -1.90
CA SER A 86 6.83 1.96 -0.96
C SER A 86 6.88 0.55 -0.37
N LYS A 87 8.00 0.28 0.31
CA LYS A 87 8.34 -0.95 1.06
C LYS A 87 7.18 -1.54 1.88
N ILE A 88 6.26 -0.71 2.37
CA ILE A 88 5.06 -1.12 3.13
C ILE A 88 3.98 -1.73 2.23
N GLY A 89 3.74 -1.18 1.04
CA GLY A 89 2.87 -1.81 0.04
C GLY A 89 3.41 -3.18 -0.36
N SER A 90 4.73 -3.28 -0.54
CA SER A 90 5.42 -4.55 -0.82
C SER A 90 5.33 -5.55 0.35
N LEU A 91 5.35 -5.07 1.60
CA LEU A 91 5.19 -5.87 2.81
C LEU A 91 3.79 -6.50 2.91
N ILE A 92 2.76 -5.67 2.72
CA ILE A 92 1.36 -6.06 2.73
C ILE A 92 1.11 -7.16 1.68
N ILE A 93 1.76 -7.01 0.52
CA ILE A 93 1.67 -7.97 -0.58
C ILE A 93 2.46 -9.27 -0.30
N LYS A 94 3.72 -9.20 0.15
CA LYS A 94 4.61 -10.36 0.38
C LYS A 94 4.06 -11.33 1.42
N GLU A 95 3.65 -10.80 2.56
CA GLU A 95 3.17 -11.62 3.68
C GLU A 95 1.76 -12.16 3.40
N ASN A 96 1.18 -11.86 2.22
CA ASN A 96 -0.21 -12.17 1.87
C ASN A 96 -1.15 -11.84 3.03
N LEU A 97 -0.88 -10.71 3.73
CA LEU A 97 -1.39 -10.38 5.07
C LEU A 97 -1.85 -11.63 5.82
N ASN A 98 -0.94 -12.56 6.12
CA ASN A 98 -1.28 -13.94 6.48
C ASN A 98 -2.61 -13.97 7.24
N ILE A 99 -3.68 -14.32 6.52
CA ILE A 99 -5.05 -14.13 7.01
C ILE A 99 -5.23 -14.91 8.32
N GLU A 100 -4.40 -15.94 8.50
CA GLU A 100 -4.26 -16.72 9.72
C GLU A 100 -4.01 -15.83 10.96
N ASN A 101 -3.06 -14.89 10.89
CA ASN A 101 -2.70 -14.00 12.01
C ASN A 101 -3.84 -13.06 12.40
N ARG A 102 -4.77 -12.78 11.47
CA ARG A 102 -5.98 -11.98 11.75
C ARG A 102 -6.85 -12.61 12.82
N PHE A 103 -6.79 -13.93 12.98
CA PHE A 103 -7.64 -14.68 13.90
C PHE A 103 -6.88 -15.29 15.08
N SER A 104 -5.55 -15.38 14.99
CA SER A 104 -4.72 -16.07 15.98
C SER A 104 -3.92 -15.14 16.89
N ASP A 105 -3.42 -14.01 16.40
CA ASP A 105 -2.43 -13.24 17.14
C ASP A 105 -3.02 -12.44 18.31
N LYS A 106 -2.38 -12.43 19.48
CA LYS A 106 -2.87 -11.58 20.58
C LYS A 106 -2.73 -10.09 20.28
N PHE A 107 -1.58 -9.70 19.72
CA PHE A 107 -1.29 -8.33 19.33
C PHE A 107 -1.43 -8.19 17.82
N ILE A 108 -2.06 -7.10 17.38
CA ILE A 108 -2.22 -6.79 15.96
C ILE A 108 -2.02 -5.30 15.74
N ALA A 109 -1.43 -4.93 14.61
CA ALA A 109 -1.18 -3.54 14.24
C ALA A 109 -1.79 -3.26 12.87
N PHE A 110 -2.51 -2.14 12.77
CA PHE A 110 -3.09 -1.63 11.53
C PHE A 110 -2.40 -0.32 11.15
N LEU A 111 -2.35 0.00 9.86
CA LEU A 111 -2.13 1.39 9.46
C LEU A 111 -3.22 2.26 10.10
N SER A 112 -2.87 3.43 10.62
CA SER A 112 -3.86 4.30 11.26
C SER A 112 -4.82 4.95 10.27
N THR A 113 -4.58 4.82 8.97
CA THR A 113 -5.40 5.42 7.91
C THR A 113 -6.14 4.37 7.11
N ASP A 114 -7.37 4.68 6.73
CA ASP A 114 -8.12 3.93 5.72
C ASP A 114 -7.57 4.22 4.31
N ASN A 115 -8.18 3.59 3.29
CA ASN A 115 -7.75 3.75 1.89
C ASN A 115 -8.03 5.13 1.30
N LEU A 116 -8.75 6.00 2.01
CA LEU A 116 -8.99 7.40 1.63
C LEU A 116 -8.03 8.35 2.36
N GLY A 117 -7.10 7.81 3.17
CA GLY A 117 -6.13 8.58 3.95
C GLY A 117 -6.67 9.10 5.27
N CYS A 118 -7.85 8.63 5.71
CA CYS A 118 -8.49 9.14 6.91
C CYS A 118 -8.16 8.32 8.15
N VAL A 119 -7.94 9.01 9.26
CA VAL A 119 -7.51 8.38 10.50
C VAL A 119 -8.63 7.53 11.09
N VAL A 120 -8.41 6.22 11.10
CA VAL A 120 -9.25 5.20 11.73
C VAL A 120 -9.13 5.33 13.26
N ARG A 121 -10.23 5.08 13.98
CA ARG A 121 -10.26 5.23 15.44
C ARG A 121 -10.88 4.02 16.10
N TYR A 122 -10.37 3.64 17.26
CA TYR A 122 -11.00 2.62 18.10
C TYR A 122 -12.16 3.23 18.91
N ASP A 123 -13.33 2.61 18.84
CA ASP A 123 -14.51 2.99 19.59
C ASP A 123 -14.67 2.07 20.82
N GLU A 124 -14.61 2.69 22.00
CA GLU A 124 -14.67 1.97 23.27
C GLU A 124 -16.04 1.35 23.58
N LYS A 125 -17.12 1.85 22.96
CA LYS A 125 -18.49 1.39 23.21
C LYS A 125 -18.82 0.16 22.37
N THR A 126 -18.50 0.20 21.08
CA THR A 126 -18.75 -0.89 20.14
C THR A 126 -17.63 -1.91 20.14
N LYS A 127 -16.43 -1.54 20.63
CA LYS A 127 -15.20 -2.34 20.57
C LYS A 127 -14.75 -2.63 19.14
N LEU A 128 -15.08 -1.72 18.22
CA LEU A 128 -14.76 -1.77 16.79
C LEU A 128 -13.85 -0.60 16.41
N LEU A 129 -13.33 -0.65 15.18
CA LEU A 129 -12.63 0.44 14.53
C LEU A 129 -13.60 1.19 13.61
N PHE A 130 -13.48 2.52 13.53
CA PHE A 130 -14.33 3.37 12.71
C PHE A 130 -13.49 4.22 11.75
N GLY A 131 -13.81 4.11 10.45
CA GLY A 131 -13.31 4.95 9.37
C GLY A 131 -14.27 6.12 9.15
N PRO A 132 -13.88 7.38 9.41
CA PRO A 132 -14.82 8.50 9.33
C PRO A 132 -15.12 8.93 7.89
N CYS A 133 -14.26 8.61 6.92
CA CYS A 133 -14.41 9.08 5.53
C CYS A 133 -15.24 8.16 4.66
N ASP A 134 -15.15 6.86 4.90
CA ASP A 134 -16.01 5.86 4.28
C ASP A 134 -17.23 5.51 5.17
N THR A 135 -17.29 6.05 6.39
CA THR A 135 -18.29 5.73 7.42
C THR A 135 -18.36 4.24 7.76
N ASN A 136 -17.28 3.49 7.47
CA ASN A 136 -17.23 2.06 7.67
C ASN A 136 -16.83 1.70 9.10
N TRP A 137 -17.35 0.58 9.55
CA TRP A 137 -16.92 -0.08 10.78
C TRP A 137 -16.07 -1.29 10.43
N TYR A 138 -14.96 -1.45 11.15
CA TYR A 138 -14.09 -2.61 11.03
C TYR A 138 -14.01 -3.36 12.36
N ASP A 139 -13.91 -4.69 12.29
CA ASP A 139 -13.59 -5.49 13.46
C ASP A 139 -12.09 -5.48 13.79
N LEU A 140 -11.72 -6.18 14.88
CA LEU A 140 -10.34 -6.33 15.33
C LEU A 140 -9.53 -7.36 14.52
N ALA A 141 -10.08 -7.86 13.41
CA ALA A 141 -9.36 -8.56 12.35
C ALA A 141 -9.17 -7.64 11.11
N GLY A 142 -9.60 -6.37 11.19
CA GLY A 142 -9.53 -5.40 10.12
C GLY A 142 -10.56 -5.63 9.02
N ARG A 143 -11.60 -6.43 9.26
CA ARG A 143 -12.65 -6.73 8.28
C ARG A 143 -13.72 -5.65 8.31
N SER A 144 -14.13 -5.17 7.14
CA SER A 144 -15.30 -4.28 7.01
C SER A 144 -16.59 -5.00 7.40
N LEU A 145 -17.35 -4.43 8.33
CA LEU A 145 -18.59 -5.01 8.87
C LEU A 145 -19.86 -4.38 8.29
N VAL A 146 -19.88 -3.07 8.07
CA VAL A 146 -21.04 -2.32 7.57
C VAL A 146 -20.56 -1.06 6.84
N GLY A 147 -20.95 -0.92 5.56
CA GLY A 147 -20.81 0.31 4.79
C GLY A 147 -22.12 0.69 4.12
N TYR A 148 -22.53 1.95 4.23
CA TYR A 148 -23.67 2.48 3.50
C TYR A 148 -23.33 2.61 2.00
N GLY A 149 -24.07 1.91 1.15
CA GLY A 149 -24.35 2.35 -0.22
C GLY A 149 -23.33 2.06 -1.32
N TYR A 150 -22.14 1.54 -1.02
CA TYR A 150 -21.17 1.14 -2.04
C TYR A 150 -20.56 -0.21 -1.69
N ASP A 151 -20.46 -1.13 -2.67
CA ASP A 151 -19.73 -2.42 -2.60
C ASP A 151 -18.20 -2.23 -2.44
N THR A 152 -17.77 -1.15 -1.80
CA THR A 152 -16.38 -0.70 -1.70
C THR A 152 -15.81 -0.82 -0.29
N GLY A 153 -16.41 -1.59 0.61
CA GLY A 153 -15.88 -1.75 1.98
C GLY A 153 -14.53 -2.46 1.95
N TRP A 154 -13.47 -1.67 1.96
CA TRP A 154 -12.10 -2.17 1.92
C TRP A 154 -11.64 -2.62 3.31
N ASN A 155 -10.94 -3.74 3.41
CA ASN A 155 -10.40 -4.17 4.70
C ASN A 155 -9.18 -3.31 5.09
N LEU A 156 -8.95 -3.14 6.39
CA LEU A 156 -7.75 -2.48 6.89
C LEU A 156 -6.51 -3.32 6.61
N SER A 157 -5.43 -2.62 6.28
CA SER A 157 -4.10 -3.22 6.11
C SER A 157 -3.47 -3.49 7.46
N ILE A 158 -2.99 -4.72 7.66
CA ILE A 158 -2.33 -5.16 8.90
C ILE A 158 -0.82 -5.16 8.68
N LEU A 159 -0.06 -4.81 9.71
CA LEU A 159 1.40 -4.86 9.65
C LEU A 159 1.92 -6.18 10.24
N PRO A 160 2.94 -6.80 9.62
CA PRO A 160 3.59 -7.97 10.17
C PRO A 160 4.46 -7.56 11.34
N ILE A 161 3.93 -7.78 12.54
CA ILE A 161 4.62 -7.46 13.78
C ILE A 161 5.18 -8.73 14.41
N GLU A 162 6.16 -8.53 15.27
CA GLU A 162 6.68 -9.52 16.20
C GLU A 162 6.86 -8.88 17.58
N VAL A 163 6.80 -9.69 18.64
CA VAL A 163 7.12 -9.25 19.99
C VAL A 163 8.54 -9.69 20.31
N LYS A 164 9.46 -8.73 20.45
CA LYS A 164 10.86 -8.97 20.83
C LYS A 164 11.16 -8.26 22.14
N ASN A 165 11.59 -9.02 23.14
CA ASN A 165 11.92 -8.52 24.48
C ASN A 165 10.78 -7.69 25.12
N GLY A 166 9.52 -8.07 24.85
CA GLY A 166 8.34 -7.35 25.32
C GLY A 166 7.99 -6.07 24.56
N ASN A 167 8.69 -5.75 23.47
CA ASN A 167 8.36 -4.64 22.59
C ASN A 167 7.80 -5.17 21.26
N LEU A 168 6.82 -4.47 20.72
CA LEU A 168 6.36 -4.73 19.36
C LEU A 168 7.39 -4.20 18.38
N GLN A 169 7.66 -4.94 17.32
CA GLN A 169 8.52 -4.50 16.23
C GLN A 169 7.83 -4.85 14.92
N ILE A 170 7.89 -3.96 13.94
CA ILE A 170 7.55 -4.34 12.57
C ILE A 170 8.70 -5.20 12.08
N ARG A 171 8.39 -6.41 11.60
CA ARG A 171 9.44 -7.33 11.13
C ARG A 171 10.30 -6.62 10.08
N PRO A 172 11.64 -6.69 10.20
CA PRO A 172 12.52 -6.06 9.24
C PRO A 172 12.25 -6.62 7.84
N ILE A 173 12.25 -5.72 6.88
CA ILE A 173 12.01 -6.02 5.47
C ILE A 173 13.37 -5.98 4.80
N ASP A 174 13.89 -7.13 4.41
CA ASP A 174 15.14 -7.20 3.64
C ASP A 174 14.99 -6.39 2.35
N ASP A 175 15.93 -5.47 2.12
CA ASP A 175 15.97 -4.57 0.95
C ASP A 175 16.18 -5.33 -0.38
N GLU A 176 16.68 -6.56 -0.31
CA GLU A 176 17.13 -7.34 -1.47
C GLU A 176 16.03 -8.13 -2.19
N TYR A 177 14.80 -8.16 -1.66
CA TYR A 177 13.76 -8.98 -2.25
C TYR A 177 12.92 -8.21 -3.27
N ASP A 178 12.96 -8.71 -4.50
CA ASP A 178 12.02 -8.38 -5.58
C ASP A 178 10.63 -8.94 -5.21
N PHE A 179 9.92 -8.28 -4.29
CA PHE A 179 8.51 -8.50 -3.92
C PHE A 179 7.54 -8.30 -5.09
N TYR A 180 7.59 -9.25 -6.01
CA TYR A 180 6.46 -9.67 -6.79
C TYR A 180 5.89 -10.90 -6.06
N PRO A 181 4.67 -10.87 -5.50
CA PRO A 181 4.05 -12.11 -5.10
C PRO A 181 3.88 -12.94 -6.38
N GLU A 182 4.52 -14.11 -6.42
CA GLU A 182 4.32 -15.07 -7.51
C GLU A 182 2.82 -15.38 -7.72
N PHE A 183 1.99 -15.15 -6.69
CA PHE A 183 0.53 -15.26 -6.76
C PHE A 183 -0.17 -14.24 -7.68
N ILE A 184 0.39 -13.04 -7.92
CA ILE A 184 -0.18 -12.02 -8.85
C ILE A 184 -0.10 -12.48 -10.31
N GLU A 185 0.83 -13.36 -10.64
CA GLU A 185 1.13 -13.78 -12.03
C GLU A 185 -0.09 -14.40 -12.71
N ASN A 186 -0.99 -14.99 -11.92
CA ASN A 186 -2.17 -15.70 -12.42
C ASN A 186 -3.48 -14.90 -12.30
N THR A 187 -3.53 -13.80 -11.53
CA THR A 187 -4.78 -13.04 -11.31
C THR A 187 -4.85 -11.70 -12.04
N LEU A 188 -3.71 -11.09 -12.37
CA LEU A 188 -3.66 -9.82 -13.09
C LEU A 188 -3.32 -10.04 -14.56
N SER A 189 -3.89 -9.21 -15.43
CA SER A 189 -3.47 -9.14 -16.83
C SER A 189 -2.02 -8.64 -16.94
N GLU A 190 -1.37 -8.96 -18.06
CA GLU A 190 0.01 -8.51 -18.33
C GLU A 190 0.17 -6.99 -18.29
N LYS A 191 -0.82 -6.25 -18.81
CA LYS A 191 -0.84 -4.78 -18.79
C LYS A 191 -0.90 -4.22 -17.36
N GLN A 192 -1.71 -4.84 -16.48
CA GLN A 192 -1.79 -4.43 -15.08
C GLN A 192 -0.45 -4.64 -14.35
N ARG A 193 0.20 -5.79 -14.58
CA ARG A 193 1.53 -6.07 -14.00
C ARG A 193 2.59 -5.08 -14.50
N LEU A 194 2.57 -4.77 -15.78
CA LEU A 194 3.48 -3.81 -16.39
C LEU A 194 3.30 -2.41 -15.79
N LYS A 195 2.04 -1.94 -15.68
CA LYS A 195 1.71 -0.66 -15.04
C LYS A 195 2.26 -0.57 -13.62
N MET A 196 2.11 -1.62 -12.81
CA MET A 196 2.61 -1.66 -11.44
C MET A 196 4.14 -1.60 -11.39
N ALA A 197 4.83 -2.40 -12.22
CA ALA A 197 6.28 -2.41 -12.28
C ALA A 197 6.86 -1.02 -12.60
N LEU A 198 6.20 -0.29 -13.51
CA LEU A 198 6.57 1.07 -13.90
C LEU A 198 6.33 2.07 -12.77
N SER A 199 5.13 2.08 -12.19
CA SER A 199 4.75 3.01 -11.12
C SER A 199 5.66 2.89 -9.89
N TRP A 200 6.11 1.67 -9.59
CA TRP A 200 6.94 1.37 -8.43
C TRP A 200 8.45 1.41 -8.70
N GLY A 201 8.89 1.71 -9.92
CA GLY A 201 10.32 1.75 -10.22
C GLY A 201 11.00 0.37 -10.22
N ARG A 202 10.27 -0.72 -10.46
CA ARG A 202 10.79 -2.10 -10.34
C ARG A 202 11.49 -2.57 -11.60
N LYS A 203 12.74 -2.17 -11.78
CA LYS A 203 13.54 -2.45 -12.99
C LYS A 203 13.66 -3.94 -13.33
N SER A 204 13.85 -4.83 -12.35
CA SER A 204 13.97 -6.28 -12.57
C SER A 204 12.70 -6.90 -13.15
N LEU A 205 11.54 -6.60 -12.56
CA LEU A 205 10.24 -7.03 -13.05
C LEU A 205 9.90 -6.38 -14.40
N LEU A 206 10.17 -5.08 -14.52
CA LEU A 206 10.00 -4.36 -15.78
C LEU A 206 10.80 -5.02 -16.91
N ALA A 207 12.06 -5.39 -16.67
CA ALA A 207 12.89 -6.07 -17.66
C ALA A 207 12.30 -7.42 -18.12
N LYS A 208 11.60 -8.15 -17.24
CA LYS A 208 10.93 -9.41 -17.59
C LYS A 208 9.63 -9.22 -18.37
N LEU A 209 8.87 -8.16 -18.04
CA LEU A 209 7.56 -7.89 -18.64
C LEU A 209 7.67 -7.12 -19.96
N ILE A 210 8.59 -6.16 -20.04
CA ILE A 210 8.74 -5.28 -21.20
C ILE A 210 9.25 -6.03 -22.43
N THR A 211 9.98 -7.14 -22.27
CA THR A 211 10.46 -7.97 -23.40
C THR A 211 9.33 -8.62 -24.19
N LYS A 212 8.12 -8.68 -23.62
CA LYS A 212 6.94 -9.27 -24.25
C LYS A 212 5.98 -8.23 -24.83
N THR A 213 6.25 -6.95 -24.61
CA THR A 213 5.36 -5.84 -24.95
C THR A 213 6.10 -4.77 -25.75
N ASN A 214 5.37 -3.99 -26.54
CA ASN A 214 5.97 -2.84 -27.20
C ASN A 214 6.13 -1.70 -26.17
N VAL A 215 7.35 -1.17 -26.02
CA VAL A 215 7.69 -0.10 -25.05
C VAL A 215 6.87 1.19 -25.23
N ASN A 216 6.25 1.36 -26.40
CA ASN A 216 5.41 2.51 -26.77
C ASN A 216 3.91 2.20 -26.79
N GLU A 217 3.51 0.95 -26.52
CA GLU A 217 2.08 0.59 -26.45
C GLU A 217 1.42 1.25 -25.25
N THR A 218 0.19 1.74 -25.40
CA THR A 218 -0.56 2.30 -24.28
C THR A 218 -1.05 1.20 -23.32
N ILE A 219 -0.89 1.45 -22.02
CA ILE A 219 -1.08 0.42 -20.99
C ILE A 219 -2.22 0.71 -20.00
N ASP A 220 -2.95 1.82 -20.19
CA ASP A 220 -4.14 2.16 -19.41
C ASP A 220 -5.23 2.85 -20.25
N GLN A 221 -6.37 3.11 -19.61
CA GLN A 221 -7.54 3.76 -20.21
C GLN A 221 -7.33 5.24 -20.58
N PHE A 222 -6.23 5.86 -20.11
CA PHE A 222 -5.89 7.25 -20.40
C PHE A 222 -4.92 7.36 -21.59
N ASN A 223 -4.64 6.24 -22.27
CA ASN A 223 -3.62 6.13 -23.31
C ASN A 223 -2.23 6.57 -22.82
N ASN A 224 -1.90 6.30 -21.55
CA ASN A 224 -0.55 6.52 -21.07
C ASN A 224 0.39 5.44 -21.62
N THR A 225 1.54 5.87 -22.14
CA THR A 225 2.66 4.98 -22.47
C THR A 225 3.38 4.53 -21.20
N PRO A 226 4.19 3.46 -21.26
CA PRO A 226 5.05 3.04 -20.15
C PRO A 226 5.88 4.17 -19.55
N LEU A 227 6.41 5.04 -20.41
CA LEU A 227 7.21 6.19 -19.98
C LEU A 227 6.38 7.20 -19.17
N ILE A 228 5.14 7.49 -19.58
CA ILE A 228 4.25 8.38 -18.81
C ILE A 228 3.88 7.75 -17.46
N ILE A 229 3.58 6.44 -17.41
CA ILE A 229 3.27 5.75 -16.15
C ILE A 229 4.46 5.78 -15.18
N ALA A 230 5.68 5.57 -15.66
CA ALA A 230 6.88 5.66 -14.82
C ALA A 230 7.06 7.06 -14.21
N LEU A 231 6.71 8.12 -14.94
CA LEU A 231 6.77 9.49 -14.43
C LEU A 231 5.71 9.79 -13.37
N LEU A 232 4.51 9.23 -13.54
CA LEU A 232 3.40 9.33 -12.58
C LEU A 232 3.60 8.47 -11.32
N GLY A 233 4.47 7.46 -11.40
CA GLY A 233 4.78 6.57 -10.30
C GLY A 233 5.42 7.26 -9.08
N ASN A 234 5.46 6.58 -7.95
CA ASN A 234 6.10 7.09 -6.72
C ASN A 234 7.28 6.23 -6.26
N GLY A 235 7.73 5.27 -7.07
CA GLY A 235 8.82 4.37 -6.70
C GLY A 235 10.19 5.05 -6.59
N ASP A 236 11.00 4.59 -5.64
CA ASP A 236 12.33 5.12 -5.33
C ASP A 236 13.30 5.09 -6.52
N ASN A 237 13.14 4.10 -7.41
CA ASN A 237 14.01 3.89 -8.58
C ASN A 237 13.47 4.54 -9.87
N LYS A 238 12.63 5.59 -9.75
CA LYS A 238 12.01 6.28 -10.90
C LYS A 238 13.04 6.66 -11.97
N LEU A 239 14.17 7.26 -11.60
CA LEU A 239 15.20 7.70 -12.55
C LEU A 239 15.78 6.54 -13.35
N GLU A 240 16.03 5.39 -12.71
CA GLU A 240 16.59 4.21 -13.35
C GLU A 240 15.60 3.55 -14.31
N VAL A 241 14.32 3.48 -13.92
CA VAL A 241 13.26 2.96 -14.79
C VAL A 241 13.04 3.86 -16.00
N VAL A 242 12.99 5.18 -15.82
CA VAL A 242 12.85 6.13 -16.93
C VAL A 242 14.05 6.02 -17.87
N SER A 243 15.27 5.90 -17.34
CA SER A 243 16.48 5.66 -18.16
C SER A 243 16.35 4.37 -18.95
N PHE A 244 15.94 3.28 -18.30
CA PHE A 244 15.80 1.98 -18.92
C PHE A 244 14.78 1.98 -20.07
N LEU A 245 13.64 2.66 -19.90
CA LEU A 245 12.62 2.79 -20.96
C LEU A 245 13.14 3.60 -22.15
N ILE A 246 13.84 4.71 -21.90
CA ILE A 246 14.47 5.53 -22.94
C ILE A 246 15.57 4.73 -23.66
N ASP A 247 16.32 3.89 -22.94
CA ASP A 247 17.31 2.97 -23.51
C ASP A 247 16.67 1.92 -24.43
N LEU A 248 15.44 1.52 -24.15
CA LEU A 248 14.64 0.63 -24.99
C LEU A 248 13.92 1.31 -26.16
N GLY A 249 14.06 2.64 -26.32
CA GLY A 249 13.43 3.39 -27.42
C GLY A 249 12.01 3.88 -27.11
N ALA A 250 11.71 4.15 -25.83
CA ALA A 250 10.47 4.81 -25.46
C ALA A 250 10.35 6.19 -26.12
N ASP A 251 9.20 6.45 -26.74
CA ASP A 251 8.87 7.72 -27.38
C ASP A 251 8.58 8.79 -26.31
N VAL A 252 9.38 9.84 -26.35
CA VAL A 252 9.31 10.99 -25.44
C VAL A 252 8.29 12.05 -25.89
N HIS A 253 7.69 11.88 -27.08
CA HIS A 253 6.77 12.83 -27.72
C HIS A 253 5.32 12.31 -27.82
N SER A 254 5.08 11.05 -27.51
CA SER A 254 3.74 10.46 -27.49
C SER A 254 2.82 11.20 -26.51
N LYS A 255 1.61 11.52 -26.95
CA LYS A 255 0.59 12.19 -26.15
C LYS A 255 -0.42 11.21 -25.58
N ASN A 256 -0.76 11.36 -24.31
CA ASN A 256 -1.90 10.67 -23.71
C ASN A 256 -3.24 11.39 -24.05
N ASN A 257 -4.35 10.90 -23.51
CA ASN A 257 -5.68 11.49 -23.73
C ASN A 257 -5.83 12.93 -23.18
N LEU A 258 -4.94 13.37 -22.29
CA LEU A 258 -4.89 14.76 -21.80
C LEU A 258 -4.04 15.67 -22.70
N GLY A 259 -3.47 15.11 -23.78
CA GLY A 259 -2.56 15.82 -24.68
C GLY A 259 -1.15 16.01 -24.11
N SER A 260 -0.85 15.43 -22.95
CA SER A 260 0.45 15.56 -22.28
C SER A 260 1.46 14.55 -22.81
N THR A 261 2.66 15.05 -23.09
CA THR A 261 3.86 14.26 -23.41
C THR A 261 4.64 13.89 -22.14
N PRO A 262 5.52 12.87 -22.20
CA PRO A 262 6.46 12.56 -21.13
C PRO A 262 7.27 13.77 -20.65
N ILE A 263 7.73 14.63 -21.56
CA ILE A 263 8.52 15.80 -21.19
C ILE A 263 7.69 16.86 -20.45
N GLU A 264 6.49 17.17 -20.94
CA GLU A 264 5.57 18.11 -20.28
C GLU A 264 5.20 17.59 -18.87
N MET A 265 5.07 16.27 -18.70
CA MET A 265 4.86 15.66 -17.40
C MET A 265 6.06 15.84 -16.46
N ALA A 266 7.28 15.60 -16.94
CA ALA A 266 8.49 15.81 -16.14
C ALA A 266 8.70 17.28 -15.76
N GLU A 267 8.34 18.22 -16.65
CA GLU A 267 8.35 19.66 -16.38
C GLU A 267 7.33 20.05 -15.32
N HIS A 268 6.10 19.53 -15.42
CA HIS A 268 5.05 19.76 -14.42
C HIS A 268 5.45 19.22 -13.03
N LEU A 269 6.16 18.09 -12.96
CA LEU A 269 6.69 17.54 -11.72
C LEU A 269 7.86 18.35 -11.14
N GLY A 270 8.52 19.19 -11.95
CA GLY A 270 9.66 20.02 -11.51
C GLY A 270 10.95 19.25 -11.20
N ASP A 271 11.02 17.94 -11.48
CA ASP A 271 12.24 17.16 -11.23
C ASP A 271 13.25 17.36 -12.38
N LYS A 272 14.20 18.27 -12.16
CA LYS A 272 15.27 18.61 -13.10
C LYS A 272 16.09 17.40 -13.57
N ARG A 273 16.18 16.33 -12.76
CA ARG A 273 16.92 15.12 -13.13
C ARG A 273 16.16 14.35 -14.21
N LEU A 274 14.84 14.21 -14.08
CA LEU A 274 13.98 13.58 -15.09
C LEU A 274 13.97 14.37 -16.39
N ILE A 275 13.82 15.70 -16.31
CA ILE A 275 13.85 16.58 -17.49
C ILE A 275 15.18 16.42 -18.24
N LYS A 276 16.31 16.45 -17.53
CA LYS A 276 17.64 16.26 -18.13
C LYS A 276 17.78 14.88 -18.78
N LEU A 277 17.21 13.86 -18.18
CA LEU A 277 17.29 12.48 -18.65
C LEU A 277 16.48 12.27 -19.94
N ILE A 278 15.25 12.79 -19.99
CA ILE A 278 14.37 12.75 -21.17
C ILE A 278 14.98 13.53 -22.35
N ASN A 279 15.59 14.69 -22.09
CA ASN A 279 16.23 15.51 -23.12
C ASN A 279 17.52 14.91 -23.70
N LYS A 280 18.13 13.91 -23.06
CA LYS A 280 19.47 13.42 -23.42
C LYS A 280 19.50 12.53 -24.68
N LYS A 281 18.33 12.13 -25.23
CA LYS A 281 18.22 11.20 -26.36
C LYS A 281 17.34 11.69 -27.52
N GLN A 282 17.16 13.00 -27.67
CA GLN A 282 16.62 13.59 -28.91
C GLN A 282 17.66 13.59 -30.02
#